data_AF-A0A937PTJ6-F1
#
_entry.id   AF-A0A937PTJ6-F1
#
_cell.length_a   1.000
_cell.length_b   1.000
_cell.length_c   1.000
_cell.angle_alpha   90.00
_cell.angle_beta   90.00
_cell.angle_gamma   90.00
#
_symmetry.space_group_name_H-M   'P 1'
#
loop_
_entity.id
_entity.type
_entity.pdbx_description
1 polymer ?
#
loop_
_entity_poly.entity_id
_entity_poly.type
_entity_poly.pdbx_seq_one_letter_code
_entity_poly.pdbx_strand_id
1 'polypeptide(L)'
;MAGFALAASAADAKAAAEPTVVIIFPFESSDGGKAGAAFADRLRLRAKRLGLVIVDNLSVKEAMGGAAMPALDARPVQMADILKDRFAATIGLWGKVEQQGQALVMHFRGLNLEAGTDRLTVSVTRRADEPQQVNPIQDEILMELTGRRKKPVTEATPEADAKVPTTGPELARNGGFETGAKTPDGWQRLDGLTTFWSAGGASGKCLKIFTDVYHDEWMAWQKKHKAGADAADAPTPTPTKGPKYDTVAGIYGVAFDSEPIPVTPGKAYKVGIQYKGKSTDFFFPKLFIRGWGEVAGEKRVVYDAYLALRCVEGGDDWRQQFRICEIPTDTQAPVEYLVLKVYAYWPPGTYYFDNVTLKEVAPGAKIPGPSANKE
;
A
#
# COMPACT_ATOMS: atom_id res chain seq x y z
N MET A 1 -35.29 -10.64 -52.71
CA MET A 1 -35.01 -9.35 -52.06
C MET A 1 -35.58 -9.39 -50.64
N ALA A 2 -34.80 -9.87 -49.68
CA ALA A 2 -35.18 -9.88 -48.27
C ALA A 2 -34.28 -8.86 -47.55
N GLY A 3 -34.89 -7.77 -47.08
CA GLY A 3 -34.21 -6.70 -46.38
C GLY A 3 -33.91 -7.09 -44.93
N PHE A 4 -32.63 -7.04 -44.55
CA PHE A 4 -32.22 -7.06 -43.15
C PHE A 4 -32.26 -5.63 -42.62
N ALA A 5 -33.19 -5.37 -41.70
CA ALA A 5 -33.22 -4.15 -40.91
C ALA A 5 -32.16 -4.24 -39.80
N LEU A 6 -31.16 -3.36 -39.85
CA LEU A 6 -30.27 -3.11 -38.70
C LEU A 6 -31.03 -2.29 -37.66
N ALA A 7 -31.35 -2.91 -36.52
CA ALA A 7 -31.72 -2.20 -35.31
C ALA A 7 -30.43 -1.80 -34.57
N ALA A 8 -30.05 -0.53 -34.66
CA ALA A 8 -29.02 0.05 -33.80
C ALA A 8 -29.60 0.23 -32.39
N SER A 9 -29.06 -0.51 -31.42
CA SER A 9 -29.33 -0.31 -30.01
C SER A 9 -28.68 1.01 -29.56
N ALA A 10 -29.50 2.00 -29.23
CA ALA A 10 -29.08 3.17 -28.49
C ALA A 10 -28.84 2.73 -27.04
N ALA A 11 -27.57 2.50 -26.69
CA ALA A 11 -27.15 2.29 -25.32
C ALA A 11 -27.26 3.61 -24.55
N ASP A 12 -27.93 3.56 -23.39
CA ASP A 12 -28.04 4.64 -22.40
C ASP A 12 -26.65 5.19 -22.03
N ALA A 13 -26.31 6.35 -22.59
CA ALA A 13 -25.22 7.16 -22.07
C ALA A 13 -25.65 7.74 -20.72
N LYS A 14 -25.33 7.04 -19.64
CA LYS A 14 -25.47 7.55 -18.26
C LYS A 14 -24.70 8.87 -18.18
N ALA A 15 -25.43 9.97 -18.03
CA ALA A 15 -24.84 11.31 -17.87
C ALA A 15 -23.74 11.24 -16.80
N ALA A 16 -22.54 11.69 -17.16
CA ALA A 16 -21.43 11.75 -16.22
C ALA A 16 -21.85 12.62 -15.03
N ALA A 17 -21.81 12.07 -13.82
CA ALA A 17 -22.10 12.82 -12.61
C ALA A 17 -21.18 14.03 -12.54
N GLU A 18 -21.72 15.20 -12.20
CA GLU A 18 -20.92 16.41 -12.04
C GLU A 18 -19.81 16.18 -11.00
N PRO A 19 -18.60 16.69 -11.26
CA PRO A 19 -17.49 16.47 -10.34
C PRO A 19 -17.78 17.13 -8.99
N THR A 20 -17.71 16.35 -7.91
CA THR A 20 -17.82 16.87 -6.54
C THR A 20 -16.66 17.80 -6.23
N VAL A 21 -16.95 19.09 -6.07
CA VAL A 21 -15.98 20.12 -5.68
C VAL A 21 -15.91 20.25 -4.16
N VAL A 22 -14.72 20.05 -3.61
CA VAL A 22 -14.46 20.06 -2.17
C VAL A 22 -13.52 21.20 -1.81
N ILE A 23 -13.92 22.00 -0.82
CA ILE A 23 -13.10 23.04 -0.20
C ILE A 23 -12.58 22.56 1.15
N ILE A 24 -11.28 22.66 1.34
CA ILE A 24 -10.65 22.42 2.64
C ILE A 24 -10.06 23.74 3.07
N PHE A 25 -10.60 24.34 4.14
CA PHE A 25 -10.09 25.59 4.69
C PHE A 25 -8.85 25.33 5.55
N PRO A 26 -7.94 26.31 5.70
CA PRO A 26 -6.89 26.24 6.70
C PRO A 26 -7.49 26.00 8.09
N PHE A 27 -6.91 25.07 8.85
CA PHE A 27 -7.39 24.81 10.21
C PHE A 27 -6.86 25.90 11.17
N GLU A 28 -7.63 26.22 12.19
CA GLU A 28 -7.16 27.03 13.30
C GLU A 28 -6.02 26.32 14.02
N SER A 29 -5.01 27.07 14.45
CA SER A 29 -3.88 26.55 15.23
C SER A 29 -3.25 27.66 16.07
N SER A 30 -2.66 27.29 17.21
CA SER A 30 -2.09 28.23 18.17
C SER A 30 -0.83 28.96 17.66
N ASP A 31 -0.21 28.48 16.59
CA ASP A 31 1.02 29.03 16.00
C ASP A 31 0.76 30.08 14.90
N GLY A 32 -0.37 30.79 15.01
CA GLY A 32 -0.79 31.79 14.02
C GLY A 32 -1.25 31.17 12.70
N GLY A 33 -1.75 29.93 12.71
CA GLY A 33 -2.34 29.27 11.54
C GLY A 33 -1.37 28.43 10.72
N LYS A 34 -0.08 28.32 11.10
CA LYS A 34 0.93 27.62 10.30
C LYS A 34 0.70 26.11 10.32
N ALA A 35 0.55 25.50 11.49
CA ALA A 35 0.29 24.07 11.63
C ALA A 35 -1.02 23.68 10.94
N GLY A 36 -2.07 24.49 11.10
CA GLY A 36 -3.36 24.24 10.51
C GLY A 36 -3.40 24.41 8.99
N ALA A 37 -2.64 25.36 8.43
CA ALA A 37 -2.44 25.46 6.98
C ALA A 37 -1.72 24.23 6.41
N ALA A 38 -0.61 23.81 7.05
CA ALA A 38 0.15 22.62 6.64
C ALA A 38 -0.67 21.33 6.78
N PHE A 39 -1.56 21.26 7.77
CA PHE A 39 -2.51 20.16 7.94
C PHE A 39 -3.55 20.13 6.81
N ALA A 40 -4.13 21.29 6.47
CA ALA A 40 -5.08 21.42 5.37
C ALA A 40 -4.45 21.04 4.01
N ASP A 41 -3.20 21.44 3.75
CA ASP A 41 -2.50 21.08 2.50
C ASP A 41 -2.32 19.56 2.34
N ARG A 42 -2.00 18.85 3.43
CA ARG A 42 -1.94 17.38 3.43
C ARG A 42 -3.30 16.74 3.15
N LEU A 43 -4.36 17.27 3.74
CA LEU A 43 -5.75 16.86 3.46
C LEU A 43 -6.13 17.08 1.99
N ARG A 44 -5.78 18.23 1.39
CA ARG A 44 -6.03 18.52 -0.02
C ARG A 44 -5.32 17.51 -0.93
N LEU A 45 -4.06 17.19 -0.63
CA LEU A 45 -3.31 16.18 -1.39
C LEU A 45 -3.98 14.81 -1.33
N ARG A 46 -4.47 14.41 -0.15
CA ARG A 46 -5.22 13.15 0.02
C ARG A 46 -6.55 13.16 -0.74
N ALA A 47 -7.31 14.24 -0.63
CA ALA A 47 -8.57 14.38 -1.35
C ALA A 47 -8.38 14.30 -2.87
N LYS A 48 -7.30 14.88 -3.41
CA LYS A 48 -6.91 14.71 -4.83
C LYS A 48 -6.64 13.24 -5.19
N ARG A 49 -5.96 12.47 -4.33
CA ARG A 49 -5.72 11.02 -4.55
C ARG A 49 -7.01 10.20 -4.56
N LEU A 50 -8.04 10.67 -3.86
CA LEU A 50 -9.38 10.07 -3.94
C LEU A 50 -10.14 10.48 -5.22
N GLY A 51 -9.57 11.30 -6.10
CA GLY A 51 -10.24 11.80 -7.30
C GLY A 51 -11.34 12.82 -6.99
N LEU A 52 -11.19 13.59 -5.92
CA LEU A 52 -12.03 14.76 -5.64
C LEU A 52 -11.47 15.99 -6.35
N VAL A 53 -12.35 16.88 -6.79
CA VAL A 53 -11.93 18.19 -7.33
C VAL A 53 -11.70 19.12 -6.16
N ILE A 54 -10.47 19.62 -6.01
CA ILE A 54 -10.04 20.40 -4.84
C ILE A 54 -9.62 21.79 -5.27
N VAL A 55 -10.21 22.80 -4.62
CA VAL A 55 -9.74 24.19 -4.73
C VAL A 55 -8.46 24.36 -3.92
N ASP A 56 -7.44 24.91 -4.56
CA ASP A 56 -6.13 25.10 -3.94
C ASP A 56 -6.14 26.23 -2.90
N ASN A 57 -5.08 26.28 -2.10
CA ASN A 57 -5.00 27.23 -0.98
C ASN A 57 -4.92 28.70 -1.45
N LEU A 58 -4.31 28.94 -2.62
CA LEU A 58 -4.16 30.30 -3.17
C LEU A 58 -5.53 30.83 -3.60
N SER A 59 -6.28 30.02 -4.34
CA SER A 59 -7.65 30.30 -4.76
C SER A 59 -8.56 30.51 -3.55
N VAL A 60 -8.39 29.73 -2.47
CA VAL A 60 -9.14 29.97 -1.22
C VAL A 60 -8.85 31.35 -0.65
N LYS A 61 -7.57 31.76 -0.54
CA LYS A 61 -7.22 33.09 -0.01
C LYS A 61 -7.74 34.23 -0.88
N GLU A 62 -7.60 34.11 -2.20
CA GLU A 62 -8.07 35.10 -3.17
C GLU A 62 -9.60 35.24 -3.12
N ALA A 63 -10.34 34.13 -3.17
CA ALA A 63 -11.80 34.13 -3.08
C ALA A 63 -12.33 34.63 -1.73
N MET A 64 -11.57 34.47 -0.66
CA MET A 64 -11.93 35.05 0.63
C MET A 64 -11.75 36.57 0.66
N GLY A 65 -10.92 37.17 -0.23
CA GLY A 65 -10.85 38.62 -0.43
C GLY A 65 -10.50 39.39 0.85
N GLY A 66 -9.67 38.81 1.71
CA GLY A 66 -9.31 39.38 3.03
C GLY A 66 -10.33 39.13 4.14
N ALA A 67 -11.46 38.47 3.87
CA ALA A 67 -12.36 38.01 4.92
C ALA A 67 -11.67 36.97 5.83
N ALA A 68 -12.11 36.92 7.10
CA ALA A 68 -11.61 35.95 8.05
C ALA A 68 -11.90 34.52 7.57
N MET A 69 -10.93 33.63 7.75
CA MET A 69 -11.13 32.20 7.52
C MET A 69 -12.16 31.64 8.51
N PRO A 70 -12.93 30.61 8.13
CA PRO A 70 -13.89 29.99 9.04
C PRO A 70 -13.23 29.47 10.33
N ALA A 71 -13.72 29.96 11.46
CA ALA A 71 -13.35 29.44 12.77
C ALA A 71 -14.05 28.09 13.05
N LEU A 72 -13.57 27.34 14.05
CA LEU A 72 -14.16 26.06 14.45
C LEU A 72 -15.64 26.21 14.81
N ASP A 73 -16.08 27.35 15.34
CA ASP A 73 -17.47 27.59 15.74
C ASP A 73 -18.37 28.09 14.60
N ALA A 74 -17.83 28.31 13.38
CA ALA A 74 -18.59 28.78 12.23
C ALA A 74 -19.89 27.98 12.00
N ARG A 75 -21.00 28.71 11.81
CA ARG A 75 -22.33 28.08 11.70
C ARG A 75 -22.50 27.41 10.33
N PRO A 76 -23.18 26.24 10.25
CA PRO A 76 -23.37 25.52 8.99
C PRO A 76 -23.98 26.39 7.87
N VAL A 77 -24.98 27.21 8.19
CA VAL A 77 -25.64 28.10 7.21
C VAL A 77 -24.65 29.10 6.62
N GLN A 78 -23.81 29.74 7.45
CA GLN A 78 -22.77 30.67 6.97
C GLN A 78 -21.75 29.95 6.08
N MET A 79 -21.43 28.70 6.42
CA MET A 79 -20.54 27.89 5.60
C MET A 79 -21.19 27.49 4.27
N ALA A 80 -22.49 27.21 4.26
CA ALA A 80 -23.22 26.94 3.03
C ALA A 80 -23.17 28.13 2.07
N ASP A 81 -23.37 29.34 2.58
CA ASP A 81 -23.28 30.57 1.80
C ASP A 81 -21.87 30.76 1.22
N ILE A 82 -20.83 30.59 2.04
CA ILE A 82 -19.43 30.67 1.57
C ILE A 82 -19.14 29.65 0.45
N LEU A 83 -19.55 28.40 0.63
CA LEU A 83 -19.28 27.34 -0.33
C LEU A 83 -19.99 27.59 -1.67
N LYS A 84 -21.26 28.00 -1.64
CA LYS A 84 -22.04 28.28 -2.85
C LYS A 84 -21.55 29.55 -3.54
N ASP A 85 -21.49 30.66 -2.81
CA ASP A 85 -21.36 31.99 -3.39
C ASP A 85 -19.93 32.31 -3.80
N ARG A 86 -18.93 31.73 -3.13
CA ARG A 86 -17.51 32.02 -3.40
C ARG A 86 -16.79 30.93 -4.17
N PHE A 87 -17.24 29.69 -4.05
CA PHE A 87 -16.49 28.54 -4.53
C PHE A 87 -17.26 27.63 -5.49
N ALA A 88 -18.58 27.82 -5.63
CA ALA A 88 -19.46 26.87 -6.32
C ALA A 88 -19.20 25.41 -5.88
N ALA A 89 -18.92 25.23 -4.59
CA ALA A 89 -18.52 23.95 -4.02
C ALA A 89 -19.69 23.25 -3.30
N THR A 90 -19.72 21.93 -3.38
CA THR A 90 -20.75 21.11 -2.70
C THR A 90 -20.31 20.65 -1.32
N ILE A 91 -19.01 20.63 -1.04
CA ILE A 91 -18.46 20.14 0.22
C ILE A 91 -17.45 21.13 0.79
N GLY A 92 -17.53 21.38 2.10
CA GLY A 92 -16.56 22.14 2.87
C GLY A 92 -16.05 21.39 4.10
N LEU A 93 -14.76 21.53 4.39
CA LEU A 93 -14.11 21.00 5.60
C LEU A 93 -13.28 22.11 6.27
N TRP A 94 -13.50 22.33 7.56
CA TRP A 94 -12.76 23.28 8.39
C TRP A 94 -12.59 22.74 9.82
N GLY A 95 -11.84 23.44 10.65
CA GLY A 95 -11.65 23.00 12.03
C GLY A 95 -10.43 23.59 12.71
N LYS A 96 -9.94 22.88 13.72
CA LYS A 96 -8.80 23.28 14.56
C LYS A 96 -7.84 22.11 14.77
N VAL A 97 -6.54 22.40 14.80
CA VAL A 97 -5.51 21.43 15.22
C VAL A 97 -4.73 21.98 16.40
N GLU A 98 -4.47 21.11 17.38
CA GLU A 98 -3.81 21.46 18.63
C GLU A 98 -2.74 20.42 18.98
N GLN A 99 -1.53 20.88 19.32
CA GLN A 99 -0.48 20.03 19.84
C GLN A 99 -0.66 19.85 21.36
N GLN A 100 -0.81 18.61 21.82
CA GLN A 100 -0.90 18.24 23.24
C GLN A 100 0.22 17.26 23.60
N GLY A 101 1.37 17.79 24.03
CA GLY A 101 2.57 16.99 24.20
C GLY A 101 3.05 16.43 22.85
N GLN A 102 3.17 15.12 22.73
CA GLN A 102 3.49 14.45 21.46
C GLN A 102 2.25 14.21 20.58
N ALA A 103 1.04 14.28 21.17
CA ALA A 103 -0.19 14.01 20.46
C ALA A 103 -0.68 15.23 19.67
N LEU A 104 -1.30 14.98 18.52
CA LEU A 104 -2.03 15.95 17.73
C LEU A 104 -3.54 15.73 17.92
N VAL A 105 -4.24 16.74 18.41
CA VAL A 105 -5.71 16.75 18.55
C VAL A 105 -6.30 17.55 17.40
N MET A 106 -7.23 16.94 16.67
CA MET A 106 -7.85 17.50 15.47
C MET A 106 -9.35 17.58 15.67
N HIS A 107 -9.90 18.77 15.57
CA HIS A 107 -11.33 19.05 15.60
C HIS A 107 -11.78 19.29 14.17
N PHE A 108 -12.69 18.46 13.67
CA PHE A 108 -13.20 18.53 12.31
C PHE A 108 -14.66 18.97 12.31
N ARG A 109 -14.97 19.91 11.42
CA ARG A 109 -16.34 20.22 11.01
C ARG A 109 -16.41 20.19 9.50
N GLY A 110 -17.41 19.49 8.99
CA GLY A 110 -17.62 19.33 7.57
C GLY A 110 -19.08 19.45 7.20
N LEU A 111 -19.33 20.03 6.04
CA LEU A 111 -20.64 20.25 5.48
C LEU A 111 -20.66 19.68 4.05
N ASN A 112 -21.63 18.83 3.77
CA ASN A 112 -21.98 18.41 2.41
C ASN A 112 -23.36 18.97 2.09
N LEU A 113 -23.42 19.91 1.15
CA LEU A 113 -24.64 20.64 0.77
C LEU A 113 -25.71 19.74 0.17
N GLU A 114 -25.35 18.56 -0.35
CA GLU A 114 -26.29 17.54 -0.81
C GLU A 114 -27.03 16.87 0.35
N ALA A 115 -26.42 16.83 1.54
CA ALA A 115 -27.01 16.26 2.75
C ALA A 115 -27.81 17.28 3.57
N GLY A 116 -27.70 18.58 3.25
CA GLY A 116 -28.36 19.69 3.94
C GLY A 116 -27.47 20.93 4.03
N THR A 117 -28.08 22.11 4.25
CA THR A 117 -27.35 23.39 4.34
C THR A 117 -27.18 23.89 5.78
N ASP A 118 -27.92 23.30 6.72
CA ASP A 118 -28.01 23.71 8.12
C ASP A 118 -27.44 22.65 9.09
N ARG A 119 -27.10 21.46 8.60
CA ARG A 119 -26.57 20.35 9.40
C ARG A 119 -25.16 19.96 8.97
N LEU A 120 -24.27 19.84 9.94
CA LEU A 120 -22.94 19.28 9.69
C LEU A 120 -23.05 17.80 9.27
N THR A 121 -22.25 17.42 8.28
CA THR A 121 -22.02 16.02 7.91
C THR A 121 -20.97 15.39 8.82
N VAL A 122 -19.95 16.17 9.21
CA VAL A 122 -18.88 15.75 10.13
C VAL A 122 -18.79 16.77 11.26
N SER A 123 -18.72 16.29 12.51
CA SER A 123 -18.50 17.11 13.69
C SER A 123 -17.83 16.28 14.78
N VAL A 124 -16.52 16.12 14.69
CA VAL A 124 -15.79 15.16 15.52
C VAL A 124 -14.43 15.67 15.97
N THR A 125 -14.00 15.19 17.13
CA THR A 125 -12.62 15.34 17.60
C THR A 125 -11.91 14.00 17.47
N ARG A 126 -10.68 14.02 16.94
CA ARG A 126 -9.81 12.86 16.80
C ARG A 126 -8.45 13.17 17.42
N ARG A 127 -7.82 12.16 17.98
CA ARG A 127 -6.51 12.25 18.62
C ARG A 127 -5.56 11.29 17.93
N ALA A 128 -4.41 11.81 17.51
CA ALA A 128 -3.28 11.04 17.03
C ALA A 128 -2.18 11.15 18.09
N ASP A 129 -1.99 10.10 18.89
CA ASP A 129 -0.88 10.01 19.83
C ASP A 129 0.47 9.86 19.10
N GLU A 130 0.45 9.37 17.85
CA GLU A 130 1.62 9.22 16.99
C GLU A 130 1.39 9.82 15.58
N PRO A 131 2.41 10.38 14.91
CA PRO A 131 2.25 11.05 13.60
C PRO A 131 1.58 10.21 12.50
N GLN A 132 1.80 8.89 12.49
CA GLN A 132 1.20 7.97 11.52
C GLN A 132 -0.31 7.84 11.65
N GLN A 133 -0.88 8.09 12.83
CA GLN A 133 -2.33 7.98 13.05
C GLN A 133 -3.09 9.12 12.38
N VAL A 134 -2.42 10.26 12.13
CA VAL A 134 -3.00 11.41 11.43
C VAL A 134 -3.52 11.01 10.05
N ASN A 135 -2.78 10.16 9.36
CA ASN A 135 -3.06 9.77 7.98
C ASN A 135 -4.36 8.96 7.84
N PRO A 136 -4.56 7.84 8.57
CA PRO A 136 -5.84 7.14 8.62
C PRO A 136 -7.01 8.04 9.06
N ILE A 137 -6.80 8.91 10.05
CA ILE A 137 -7.83 9.85 10.52
C ILE A 137 -8.28 10.78 9.39
N GLN A 138 -7.33 11.35 8.63
CA GLN A 138 -7.64 12.21 7.49
C GLN A 138 -8.43 11.47 6.40
N ASP A 139 -8.09 10.21 6.12
CA ASP A 139 -8.83 9.40 5.14
C ASP A 139 -10.26 9.11 5.62
N GLU A 140 -10.43 8.74 6.90
CA GLU A 140 -11.73 8.50 7.52
C GLU A 140 -12.64 9.72 7.40
N ILE A 141 -12.13 10.90 7.75
CA ILE A 141 -12.89 12.16 7.67
C ILE A 141 -13.30 12.49 6.23
N LEU A 142 -12.40 12.33 5.25
CA LEU A 142 -12.73 12.58 3.85
C LEU A 142 -13.78 11.60 3.33
N MET A 143 -13.73 10.33 3.75
CA MET A 143 -14.73 9.32 3.40
C MET A 143 -16.09 9.61 4.01
N GLU A 144 -16.13 9.93 5.31
CA GLU A 144 -17.36 10.32 6.02
C GLU A 144 -18.01 11.55 5.38
N LEU A 145 -17.21 12.59 5.11
CA LEU A 145 -17.69 13.85 4.55
C LEU A 145 -18.26 13.69 3.14
N THR A 146 -17.62 12.86 2.31
CA THR A 146 -18.03 12.68 0.90
C THR A 146 -19.09 11.59 0.73
N GLY A 147 -19.50 10.91 1.81
CA GLY A 147 -20.37 9.72 1.73
C GLY A 147 -19.74 8.56 0.95
N ARG A 148 -18.45 8.67 0.59
CA ARG A 148 -17.73 7.62 -0.11
C ARG A 148 -17.38 6.56 0.92
N ARG A 149 -17.95 5.37 0.76
CA ARG A 149 -17.37 4.19 1.42
C ARG A 149 -15.99 3.98 0.82
N LYS A 150 -15.01 3.59 1.64
CA LYS A 150 -13.76 3.01 1.14
C LYS A 150 -14.19 1.99 0.11
N LYS A 151 -13.86 2.21 -1.18
CA LYS A 151 -14.07 1.14 -2.16
C LYS A 151 -13.40 -0.06 -1.50
N PRO A 152 -14.09 -1.19 -1.27
CA PRO A 152 -13.36 -2.41 -1.01
C PRO A 152 -12.35 -2.43 -2.14
N VAL A 153 -11.07 -2.52 -1.80
CA VAL A 153 -10.07 -2.83 -2.81
C VAL A 153 -10.68 -4.04 -3.49
N THR A 154 -11.07 -3.91 -4.75
CA THR A 154 -11.61 -5.03 -5.50
C THR A 154 -10.39 -5.89 -5.75
N GLU A 155 -9.93 -6.57 -4.71
CA GLU A 155 -8.88 -7.56 -4.81
C GLU A 155 -9.40 -8.55 -5.84
N ALA A 156 -8.63 -8.81 -6.90
CA ALA A 156 -8.69 -10.13 -7.48
C ALA A 156 -8.57 -11.07 -6.28
N THR A 157 -9.66 -11.73 -5.91
CA THR A 157 -9.69 -12.41 -4.62
C THR A 157 -8.62 -13.50 -4.68
N PRO A 158 -7.78 -13.63 -3.66
CA PRO A 158 -6.80 -14.72 -3.60
C PRO A 158 -7.44 -16.09 -3.84
N GLU A 159 -8.73 -16.23 -3.51
CA GLU A 159 -9.57 -17.38 -3.77
C GLU A 159 -9.82 -17.67 -5.26
N ALA A 160 -9.96 -16.63 -6.10
CA ALA A 160 -10.12 -16.79 -7.54
C ALA A 160 -8.80 -17.26 -8.18
N ASP A 161 -7.70 -16.59 -7.83
CA ASP A 161 -6.35 -16.96 -8.30
C ASP A 161 -5.94 -18.35 -7.79
N ALA A 162 -6.33 -18.71 -6.56
CA ALA A 162 -6.12 -20.05 -6.01
C ALA A 162 -6.77 -21.16 -6.85
N LYS A 163 -7.86 -20.87 -7.57
CA LYS A 163 -8.58 -21.86 -8.41
C LYS A 163 -8.06 -21.95 -9.85
N VAL A 164 -7.22 -21.01 -10.28
CA VAL A 164 -6.67 -21.03 -11.64
C VAL A 164 -5.79 -22.28 -11.80
N PRO A 165 -6.08 -23.16 -12.79
CA PRO A 165 -5.31 -24.36 -13.02
C PRO A 165 -3.92 -24.01 -13.57
N THR A 166 -2.92 -24.78 -13.13
CA THR A 166 -1.53 -24.65 -13.56
C THR A 166 -1.08 -25.88 -14.33
N THR A 167 -0.03 -25.74 -15.12
CA THR A 167 0.61 -26.84 -15.85
C THR A 167 2.12 -26.85 -15.59
N GLY A 168 2.75 -27.99 -15.85
CA GLY A 168 4.20 -28.15 -15.73
C GLY A 168 4.72 -28.27 -14.29
N PRO A 169 6.06 -28.33 -14.14
CA PRO A 169 6.70 -28.45 -12.84
C PRO A 169 6.68 -27.13 -12.06
N GLU A 170 7.01 -27.22 -10.77
CA GLU A 170 7.35 -26.06 -9.94
C GLU A 170 8.64 -25.40 -10.44
N LEU A 171 8.61 -24.09 -10.69
CA LEU A 171 9.74 -23.32 -11.23
C LEU A 171 10.56 -22.67 -10.11
N ALA A 172 9.95 -22.38 -8.96
CA ALA A 172 10.68 -21.87 -7.80
C ALA A 172 11.47 -23.01 -7.13
N ARG A 173 12.79 -23.01 -7.33
CA ARG A 173 13.67 -24.01 -6.74
C ARG A 173 13.58 -23.97 -5.21
N ASN A 174 13.27 -25.12 -4.60
CA ASN A 174 13.24 -25.29 -3.15
C ASN A 174 12.44 -24.18 -2.42
N GLY A 175 11.29 -23.80 -2.95
CA GLY A 175 10.46 -22.76 -2.34
C GLY A 175 9.81 -23.16 -1.01
N GLY A 176 9.78 -24.45 -0.67
CA GLY A 176 9.47 -24.96 0.68
C GLY A 176 10.66 -24.94 1.65
N PHE A 177 11.84 -24.50 1.21
CA PHE A 177 13.02 -24.35 2.06
C PHE A 177 13.47 -25.61 2.81
N GLU A 178 13.29 -26.80 2.25
CA GLU A 178 13.63 -28.05 2.95
C GLU A 178 15.09 -28.49 2.74
N THR A 179 15.67 -28.14 1.58
CA THR A 179 17.02 -28.56 1.19
C THR A 179 18.04 -27.42 1.28
N GLY A 180 19.32 -27.77 1.43
CA GLY A 180 20.44 -26.85 1.59
C GLY A 180 21.33 -27.23 2.77
N ALA A 181 22.46 -26.53 2.90
CA ALA A 181 23.44 -26.75 3.97
C ALA A 181 23.43 -25.61 5.00
N LYS A 182 23.97 -24.44 4.62
CA LYS A 182 23.95 -23.22 5.45
C LYS A 182 22.83 -22.26 5.05
N THR A 183 22.37 -22.36 3.81
CA THR A 183 21.31 -21.55 3.22
C THR A 183 20.41 -22.45 2.38
N PRO A 184 19.12 -22.14 2.21
CA PRO A 184 18.26 -22.90 1.32
C PRO A 184 18.81 -22.88 -0.11
N ASP A 185 18.85 -24.04 -0.77
CA ASP A 185 19.28 -24.13 -2.17
C ASP A 185 18.37 -23.27 -3.06
N GLY A 186 18.90 -22.56 -4.05
CA GLY A 186 18.07 -21.76 -4.95
C GLY A 186 17.70 -20.37 -4.44
N TRP A 187 18.28 -19.95 -3.30
CA TRP A 187 18.00 -18.66 -2.66
C TRP A 187 19.28 -17.95 -2.23
N GLN A 188 19.19 -16.64 -2.02
CA GLN A 188 20.31 -15.84 -1.54
C GLN A 188 20.88 -16.37 -0.22
N ARG A 189 22.14 -16.03 0.08
CA ARG A 189 22.78 -16.39 1.34
C ARG A 189 22.09 -15.69 2.52
N LEU A 190 21.70 -16.46 3.53
CA LEU A 190 21.25 -15.94 4.82
C LEU A 190 22.33 -15.11 5.50
N ASP A 191 21.93 -14.05 6.20
CA ASP A 191 22.84 -13.16 6.90
C ASP A 191 23.00 -13.48 8.39
N GLY A 192 22.13 -14.30 9.00
CA GLY A 192 22.20 -14.67 10.41
C GLY A 192 21.85 -13.54 11.40
N LEU A 193 21.50 -12.34 10.93
CA LEU A 193 21.05 -11.23 11.78
C LEU A 193 19.57 -10.89 11.55
N THR A 194 19.15 -10.85 10.29
CA THR A 194 17.77 -10.52 9.89
C THR A 194 17.10 -11.61 9.06
N THR A 195 17.86 -12.60 8.58
CA THR A 195 17.37 -13.73 7.80
C THR A 195 17.92 -15.04 8.36
N PHE A 196 17.02 -15.99 8.61
CA PHE A 196 17.34 -17.26 9.26
C PHE A 196 16.62 -18.43 8.58
N TRP A 197 17.24 -19.60 8.64
CA TRP A 197 16.60 -20.86 8.31
C TRP A 197 16.05 -21.48 9.59
N SER A 198 14.74 -21.54 9.73
CA SER A 198 14.10 -21.97 10.98
C SER A 198 13.29 -23.24 10.77
N ALA A 199 13.28 -24.13 11.78
CA ALA A 199 12.24 -25.14 11.90
C ALA A 199 10.89 -24.48 12.24
N GLY A 200 9.79 -25.23 12.07
CA GLY A 200 8.44 -24.76 12.35
C GLY A 200 7.78 -24.04 11.19
N GLY A 201 8.21 -24.36 9.96
CA GLY A 201 7.51 -24.02 8.73
C GLY A 201 6.10 -24.58 8.70
N ALA A 202 5.33 -24.17 7.70
CA ALA A 202 4.03 -24.77 7.42
C ALA A 202 4.17 -26.27 7.12
N SER A 203 5.32 -26.66 6.54
CA SER A 203 5.66 -28.05 6.26
C SER A 203 7.13 -28.39 6.51
N GLY A 204 7.67 -28.06 7.69
CA GLY A 204 9.03 -28.43 8.08
C GLY A 204 9.91 -27.23 8.45
N LYS A 205 10.80 -26.83 7.55
CA LYS A 205 11.62 -25.63 7.66
C LYS A 205 10.93 -24.45 6.97
N CYS A 206 11.42 -23.25 7.23
CA CYS A 206 10.93 -22.02 6.60
C CYS A 206 11.99 -20.91 6.65
N LEU A 207 11.77 -19.87 5.86
CA LEU A 207 12.49 -18.61 5.98
C LEU A 207 11.90 -17.82 7.15
N LYS A 208 12.75 -17.44 8.11
CA LYS A 208 12.42 -16.47 9.16
C LYS A 208 13.10 -15.15 8.85
N ILE A 209 12.34 -14.06 8.84
CA ILE A 209 12.85 -12.69 8.77
C ILE A 209 12.61 -11.98 10.09
N PHE A 210 13.65 -11.34 10.63
CA PHE A 210 13.59 -10.51 11.84
C PHE A 210 13.93 -9.07 11.49
N THR A 211 12.98 -8.15 11.66
CA THR A 211 13.12 -6.74 11.26
C THR A 211 13.35 -5.79 12.44
N ASP A 212 13.37 -6.31 13.66
CA ASP A 212 13.52 -5.52 14.89
C ASP A 212 15.00 -5.41 15.32
N VAL A 213 15.81 -4.83 14.45
CA VAL A 213 17.25 -4.61 14.61
C VAL A 213 17.55 -3.13 14.34
N TYR A 214 18.38 -2.47 15.14
CA TYR A 214 18.78 -1.09 14.85
C TYR A 214 19.41 -1.00 13.46
N HIS A 215 19.04 0.03 12.71
CA HIS A 215 19.48 0.23 11.34
C HIS A 215 21.01 0.27 11.23
N ASP A 216 21.69 0.96 12.15
CA ASP A 216 23.14 1.11 12.10
C ASP A 216 23.86 -0.22 12.39
N GLU A 217 23.31 -1.05 13.30
CA GLU A 217 23.82 -2.41 13.55
C GLU A 217 23.65 -3.30 12.31
N TRP A 218 22.48 -3.23 11.68
CA TRP A 218 22.20 -3.95 10.45
C TRP A 218 23.16 -3.52 9.33
N MET A 219 23.37 -2.22 9.10
CA MET A 219 24.29 -1.71 8.09
C MET A 219 25.74 -2.14 8.34
N ALA A 220 26.19 -2.06 9.60
CA ALA A 220 27.52 -2.51 9.98
C ALA A 220 27.70 -4.02 9.71
N TRP A 221 26.67 -4.82 10.00
CA TRP A 221 26.68 -6.24 9.71
C TRP A 221 26.64 -6.55 8.20
N GLN A 222 25.75 -5.91 7.43
CA GLN A 222 25.67 -6.11 5.98
C GLN A 222 27.00 -5.81 5.28
N LYS A 223 27.75 -4.81 5.76
CA LYS A 223 29.11 -4.52 5.27
C LYS A 223 30.06 -5.70 5.50
N LYS A 224 30.07 -6.29 6.69
CA LYS A 224 30.91 -7.47 7.02
C LYS A 224 30.47 -8.71 6.26
N HIS A 225 29.17 -8.97 6.21
CA HIS A 225 28.58 -10.10 5.50
C HIS A 225 28.91 -10.02 4.00
N LYS A 226 28.75 -8.86 3.36
CA LYS A 226 29.15 -8.64 1.96
C LYS A 226 30.65 -8.83 1.73
N ALA A 227 31.48 -8.53 2.73
CA ALA A 227 32.92 -8.80 2.70
C ALA A 227 33.30 -10.27 2.97
N GLY A 228 32.31 -11.15 3.21
CA GLY A 228 32.52 -12.59 3.34
C GLY A 228 32.37 -13.17 4.75
N ALA A 229 31.97 -12.39 5.75
CA ALA A 229 31.67 -12.92 7.09
C ALA A 229 30.59 -14.02 7.02
N ASP A 230 30.73 -15.06 7.85
CA ASP A 230 29.76 -16.15 7.91
C ASP A 230 28.50 -15.70 8.67
N ALA A 231 27.33 -16.23 8.31
CA ALA A 231 26.09 -15.95 9.02
C ALA A 231 26.16 -16.35 10.50
N ALA A 232 26.99 -17.34 10.85
CA ALA A 232 27.24 -17.75 12.23
C ALA A 232 27.97 -16.67 13.06
N ASP A 233 28.64 -15.71 12.42
CA ASP A 233 29.36 -14.61 13.08
C ASP A 233 28.46 -13.38 13.32
N ALA A 234 27.17 -13.47 12.99
CA ALA A 234 26.23 -12.37 13.16
C ALA A 234 26.16 -11.93 14.63
N PRO A 235 26.14 -10.61 14.91
CA PRO A 235 26.02 -10.13 16.27
C PRO A 235 24.65 -10.49 16.84
N THR A 236 24.58 -10.64 18.17
CA THR A 236 23.28 -10.62 18.84
C THR A 236 22.72 -9.19 18.75
N PRO A 237 21.52 -8.97 18.18
CA PRO A 237 20.98 -7.63 18.01
C PRO A 237 20.70 -6.99 19.37
N THR A 238 21.00 -5.70 19.50
CA THR A 238 20.67 -4.96 20.72
C THR A 238 19.15 -4.84 20.86
N PRO A 239 18.56 -5.08 22.06
CA PRO A 239 17.13 -4.88 22.26
C PRO A 239 16.70 -3.46 21.93
N THR A 240 15.84 -3.32 20.92
CA THR A 240 15.33 -2.03 20.46
C THR A 240 14.34 -1.44 21.47
N LYS A 241 14.22 -0.11 21.50
CA LYS A 241 13.36 0.62 22.45
C LYS A 241 12.58 1.72 21.73
N GLY A 242 11.49 2.17 22.36
CA GLY A 242 10.72 3.32 21.89
C GLY A 242 9.94 3.02 20.59
N PRO A 243 9.77 4.02 19.70
CA PRO A 243 8.90 3.90 18.53
C PRO A 243 9.55 3.13 17.36
N LYS A 244 10.82 2.71 17.48
CA LYS A 244 11.52 1.80 16.53
C LYS A 244 11.65 2.29 15.08
N TYR A 245 11.57 3.59 14.81
CA TYR A 245 11.82 4.13 13.46
C TYR A 245 13.29 4.08 13.04
N ASP A 246 14.19 3.97 14.00
CA ASP A 246 15.62 3.80 13.84
C ASP A 246 16.03 2.32 13.65
N THR A 247 15.06 1.42 13.47
CA THR A 247 15.29 0.02 13.14
C THR A 247 15.28 -0.22 11.64
N VAL A 248 15.80 -1.38 11.20
CA VAL A 248 15.71 -1.79 9.80
C VAL A 248 14.26 -1.85 9.33
N ALA A 249 13.29 -2.24 10.18
CA ALA A 249 11.86 -2.17 9.91
C ALA A 249 11.37 -0.76 9.56
N GLY A 250 11.87 0.25 10.28
CA GLY A 250 11.45 1.65 10.15
C GLY A 250 12.00 2.37 8.91
N ILE A 251 13.13 1.90 8.37
CA ILE A 251 13.86 2.61 7.31
C ILE A 251 13.91 1.83 5.98
N TYR A 252 14.30 0.56 6.01
CA TYR A 252 14.64 -0.20 4.78
C TYR A 252 13.77 -1.44 4.54
N GLY A 253 13.46 -2.17 5.60
CA GLY A 253 13.02 -3.56 5.52
C GLY A 253 14.13 -4.54 5.16
N VAL A 254 13.77 -5.81 5.12
CA VAL A 254 14.65 -6.95 4.88
C VAL A 254 14.11 -7.72 3.68
N ALA A 255 14.98 -8.00 2.72
CA ALA A 255 14.65 -8.71 1.49
C ALA A 255 15.41 -10.04 1.40
N PHE A 256 14.75 -11.06 0.86
CA PHE A 256 15.32 -12.38 0.59
C PHE A 256 14.96 -12.86 -0.81
N ASP A 257 15.95 -12.92 -1.70
CA ASP A 257 15.77 -13.14 -3.12
C ASP A 257 15.99 -14.61 -3.50
N SER A 258 15.17 -15.11 -4.44
CA SER A 258 15.43 -16.37 -5.14
C SER A 258 16.59 -16.22 -6.14
N GLU A 259 17.11 -17.36 -6.61
CA GLU A 259 17.85 -17.40 -7.87
C GLU A 259 16.95 -16.92 -9.04
N PRO A 260 17.54 -16.41 -10.14
CA PRO A 260 16.82 -16.11 -11.37
C PRO A 260 16.01 -17.30 -11.89
N ILE A 261 14.73 -17.09 -12.18
CA ILE A 261 13.82 -18.10 -12.73
C ILE A 261 13.46 -17.73 -14.17
N PRO A 262 13.92 -18.47 -15.19
CA PRO A 262 13.60 -18.17 -16.58
C PRO A 262 12.09 -18.17 -16.82
N VAL A 263 11.61 -17.19 -17.59
CA VAL A 263 10.19 -17.10 -17.98
C VAL A 263 10.06 -16.76 -19.46
N THR A 264 8.84 -16.90 -19.98
CA THR A 264 8.52 -16.58 -21.38
C THR A 264 7.58 -15.38 -21.43
N PRO A 265 7.94 -14.29 -22.15
CA PRO A 265 7.03 -13.19 -22.43
C PRO A 265 5.71 -13.66 -23.04
N GLY A 266 4.59 -13.06 -22.62
CA GLY A 266 3.24 -13.40 -23.06
C GLY A 266 2.61 -14.60 -22.36
N LYS A 267 3.35 -15.30 -21.49
CA LYS A 267 2.78 -16.36 -20.65
C LYS A 267 2.28 -15.82 -19.32
N ALA A 268 1.32 -16.54 -18.75
CA ALA A 268 0.83 -16.30 -17.40
C ALA A 268 1.41 -17.32 -16.41
N TYR A 269 1.74 -16.85 -15.22
CA TYR A 269 2.25 -17.66 -14.12
C TYR A 269 1.42 -17.45 -12.87
N LYS A 270 1.22 -18.51 -12.09
CA LYS A 270 0.63 -18.46 -10.76
C LYS A 270 1.74 -18.47 -9.74
N VAL A 271 1.84 -17.38 -8.98
CA VAL A 271 2.77 -17.24 -7.87
C VAL A 271 1.99 -17.48 -6.58
N GLY A 272 2.56 -18.23 -5.64
CA GLY A 272 1.97 -18.45 -4.32
C GLY A 272 3.00 -18.44 -3.21
N ILE A 273 2.56 -18.18 -1.98
CA ILE A 273 3.41 -18.20 -0.79
C ILE A 273 2.57 -18.47 0.45
N GLN A 274 3.14 -19.21 1.41
CA GLN A 274 2.64 -19.29 2.77
C GLN A 274 3.41 -18.37 3.69
N TYR A 275 2.71 -17.71 4.61
CA TYR A 275 3.30 -16.68 5.46
C TYR A 275 2.63 -16.59 6.82
N LYS A 276 3.38 -16.11 7.81
CA LYS A 276 2.96 -15.85 9.18
C LYS A 276 3.70 -14.63 9.72
N GLY A 277 3.03 -13.73 10.42
CA GLY A 277 3.65 -12.52 10.97
C GLY A 277 2.66 -11.40 11.25
N LYS A 278 3.18 -10.20 11.53
CA LYS A 278 2.37 -9.03 11.89
C LYS A 278 2.15 -8.10 10.69
N SER A 279 0.95 -7.56 10.53
CA SER A 279 0.69 -6.44 9.62
C SER A 279 -0.22 -5.41 10.24
N THR A 280 -0.21 -4.21 9.69
CA THR A 280 -1.23 -3.17 9.91
C THR A 280 -2.04 -2.99 8.64
N ASP A 281 -3.07 -2.14 8.69
CA ASP A 281 -3.87 -1.80 7.51
C ASP A 281 -3.04 -1.25 6.35
N PHE A 282 -1.95 -0.55 6.67
CA PHE A 282 -1.10 0.13 5.69
C PHE A 282 0.21 -0.60 5.41
N PHE A 283 0.74 -1.34 6.39
CA PHE A 283 2.04 -1.98 6.30
C PHE A 283 1.93 -3.49 6.43
N PHE A 284 2.45 -4.23 5.46
CA PHE A 284 2.33 -5.68 5.37
C PHE A 284 3.50 -6.26 4.59
N PRO A 285 3.98 -7.48 4.92
CA PRO A 285 4.98 -8.16 4.11
C PRO A 285 4.55 -8.32 2.65
N LYS A 286 5.54 -8.44 1.77
CA LYS A 286 5.32 -8.56 0.33
C LYS A 286 6.12 -9.73 -0.22
N LEU A 287 5.57 -10.40 -1.22
CA LEU A 287 6.37 -11.16 -2.18
C LEU A 287 6.42 -10.35 -3.47
N PHE A 288 7.56 -9.71 -3.75
CA PHE A 288 7.77 -9.05 -5.03
C PHE A 288 8.09 -10.06 -6.12
N ILE A 289 7.53 -9.84 -7.30
CA ILE A 289 7.71 -10.60 -8.52
C ILE A 289 8.40 -9.65 -9.51
N ARG A 290 9.74 -9.69 -9.53
CA ARG A 290 10.53 -8.75 -10.34
C ARG A 290 11.02 -9.42 -11.60
N GLY A 291 10.55 -8.95 -12.75
CA GLY A 291 11.04 -9.37 -14.04
C GLY A 291 12.22 -8.52 -14.49
N TRP A 292 13.29 -9.20 -14.88
CA TRP A 292 14.52 -8.58 -15.34
C TRP A 292 14.68 -8.77 -16.84
N GLY A 293 15.22 -7.74 -17.49
CA GLY A 293 15.54 -7.73 -18.91
C GLY A 293 16.76 -6.85 -19.17
N GLU A 294 17.30 -6.94 -20.38
CA GLU A 294 18.43 -6.10 -20.80
C GLU A 294 17.96 -4.75 -21.35
N VAL A 295 18.39 -3.65 -20.74
CA VAL A 295 18.13 -2.29 -21.17
C VAL A 295 19.46 -1.59 -21.39
N ALA A 296 19.75 -1.22 -22.64
CA ALA A 296 21.01 -0.57 -23.03
C ALA A 296 22.27 -1.34 -22.57
N GLY A 297 22.25 -2.67 -22.67
CA GLY A 297 23.38 -3.54 -22.29
C GLY A 297 23.51 -3.83 -20.79
N GLU A 298 22.58 -3.32 -19.96
CA GLU A 298 22.58 -3.59 -18.52
C GLU A 298 21.32 -4.33 -18.09
N LYS A 299 21.44 -5.27 -17.14
CA LYS A 299 20.28 -5.93 -16.55
C LYS A 299 19.53 -4.95 -15.64
N ARG A 300 18.24 -4.74 -15.91
CA ARG A 300 17.34 -3.86 -15.16
C ARG A 300 16.03 -4.59 -14.84
N VAL A 301 15.35 -4.14 -13.78
CA VAL A 301 13.96 -4.55 -13.52
C VAL A 301 13.08 -3.82 -14.54
N VAL A 302 12.37 -4.59 -15.37
CA VAL A 302 11.47 -4.10 -16.43
C VAL A 302 10.01 -4.52 -16.22
N TYR A 303 9.77 -5.34 -15.19
CA TYR A 303 8.46 -5.74 -14.71
C TYR A 303 8.49 -5.83 -13.18
N ASP A 304 7.48 -5.27 -12.51
CA ASP A 304 7.34 -5.38 -11.06
C ASP A 304 5.87 -5.60 -10.70
N ALA A 305 5.64 -6.61 -9.86
CA ALA A 305 4.35 -6.92 -9.26
C ALA A 305 4.59 -7.44 -7.84
N TYR A 306 3.54 -7.53 -7.02
CA TYR A 306 3.70 -8.10 -5.68
C TYR A 306 2.44 -8.78 -5.15
N LEU A 307 2.60 -9.75 -4.24
CA LEU A 307 1.52 -10.22 -3.38
C LEU A 307 1.53 -9.40 -2.09
N ALA A 308 0.39 -8.83 -1.73
CA ALA A 308 0.18 -8.24 -0.41
C ALA A 308 -0.10 -9.35 0.59
N LEU A 309 0.80 -9.55 1.56
CA LEU A 309 0.73 -10.64 2.53
C LEU A 309 0.13 -10.12 3.85
N ARG A 310 -1.18 -9.85 3.83
CA ARG A 310 -1.90 -9.26 4.97
C ARG A 310 -2.28 -10.33 6.00
N CYS A 311 -1.74 -10.19 7.20
CA CYS A 311 -2.14 -10.96 8.38
C CYS A 311 -3.21 -10.20 9.16
N VAL A 312 -4.43 -10.71 9.17
CA VAL A 312 -5.55 -10.18 9.97
C VAL A 312 -5.53 -10.88 11.33
N GLU A 313 -5.43 -10.15 12.44
CA GLU A 313 -5.46 -10.64 13.84
C GLU A 313 -4.43 -11.73 14.25
N GLY A 314 -3.73 -11.49 15.37
CA GLY A 314 -2.84 -12.46 16.04
C GLY A 314 -1.48 -12.69 15.37
N GLY A 315 -1.46 -12.94 14.06
CA GLY A 315 -0.23 -13.15 13.29
C GLY A 315 0.49 -14.48 13.54
N ASP A 316 -0.16 -15.41 14.26
CA ASP A 316 0.42 -16.70 14.66
C ASP A 316 0.02 -17.87 13.76
N ASP A 317 -0.97 -17.68 12.89
CA ASP A 317 -1.43 -18.70 11.94
C ASP A 317 -0.77 -18.57 10.57
N TRP A 318 -0.44 -19.71 9.97
CA TRP A 318 0.00 -19.77 8.57
C TRP A 318 -1.17 -19.43 7.64
N ARG A 319 -0.90 -18.52 6.71
CA ARG A 319 -1.82 -18.12 5.65
C ARG A 319 -1.21 -18.44 4.31
N GLN A 320 -2.05 -18.56 3.29
CA GLN A 320 -1.62 -18.75 1.92
C GLN A 320 -2.20 -17.65 1.04
N GLN A 321 -1.39 -17.15 0.11
CA GLN A 321 -1.80 -16.19 -0.89
C GLN A 321 -1.34 -16.64 -2.26
N PHE A 322 -2.15 -16.34 -3.27
CA PHE A 322 -1.82 -16.55 -4.68
C PHE A 322 -2.02 -15.28 -5.48
N ARG A 323 -1.30 -15.17 -6.59
CA ARG A 323 -1.50 -14.15 -7.62
C ARG A 323 -1.22 -14.73 -9.00
N ILE A 324 -2.03 -14.39 -9.99
CA ILE A 324 -1.67 -14.58 -11.40
C ILE A 324 -0.88 -13.36 -11.90
N CYS A 325 0.24 -13.61 -12.57
CA CYS A 325 1.03 -12.61 -13.27
C CYS A 325 1.20 -12.98 -14.74
N GLU A 326 0.73 -12.10 -15.62
CA GLU A 326 0.99 -12.16 -17.06
C GLU A 326 2.31 -11.43 -17.34
N ILE A 327 3.25 -12.11 -18.01
CA ILE A 327 4.53 -11.51 -18.39
C ILE A 327 4.30 -10.64 -19.63
N PRO A 328 4.54 -9.32 -19.56
CA PRO A 328 4.23 -8.43 -20.66
C PRO A 328 5.12 -8.70 -21.87
N THR A 329 4.57 -8.51 -23.06
CA THR A 329 5.28 -8.57 -24.35
C THR A 329 5.64 -7.18 -24.88
N ASP A 330 5.03 -6.13 -24.35
CA ASP A 330 5.06 -4.75 -24.81
C ASP A 330 5.88 -3.82 -23.89
N THR A 331 6.89 -4.38 -23.22
CA THR A 331 7.84 -3.61 -22.40
C THR A 331 8.99 -3.06 -23.24
N GLN A 332 9.68 -2.03 -22.72
CA GLN A 332 10.87 -1.46 -23.39
C GLN A 332 11.98 -2.50 -23.64
N ALA A 333 12.02 -3.55 -22.83
CA ALA A 333 12.86 -4.73 -23.03
C ALA A 333 12.13 -5.98 -22.52
N PRO A 334 12.29 -7.13 -23.20
CA PRO A 334 11.61 -8.36 -22.82
C PRO A 334 12.04 -8.84 -21.43
N VAL A 335 11.09 -9.36 -20.66
CA VAL A 335 11.38 -10.04 -19.38
C VAL A 335 12.01 -11.41 -19.68
N GLU A 336 13.27 -11.59 -19.29
CA GLU A 336 14.04 -12.83 -19.49
C GLU A 336 13.86 -13.81 -18.33
N TYR A 337 13.83 -13.28 -17.10
CA TYR A 337 13.69 -14.07 -15.89
C TYR A 337 12.99 -13.28 -14.79
N LEU A 338 12.41 -14.00 -13.84
CA LEU A 338 11.87 -13.45 -12.60
C LEU A 338 12.85 -13.66 -11.45
N VAL A 339 12.82 -12.74 -10.49
CA VAL A 339 13.36 -12.93 -9.14
C VAL A 339 12.19 -12.76 -8.17
N LEU A 340 11.95 -13.78 -7.36
CA LEU A 340 10.96 -13.74 -6.28
C LEU A 340 11.65 -13.18 -5.04
N LYS A 341 11.23 -12.01 -4.58
CA LYS A 341 11.81 -11.31 -3.43
C LYS A 341 10.83 -11.30 -2.28
N VAL A 342 11.10 -12.11 -1.26
CA VAL A 342 10.36 -12.10 0.00
C VAL A 342 10.81 -10.88 0.79
N TYR A 343 9.86 -10.06 1.24
CA TYR A 343 10.16 -8.78 1.88
C TYR A 343 9.30 -8.55 3.12
N ALA A 344 9.94 -8.20 4.23
CA ALA A 344 9.28 -7.73 5.44
C ALA A 344 9.93 -6.45 5.93
N TYR A 345 9.14 -5.54 6.50
CA TYR A 345 9.62 -4.27 6.99
C TYR A 345 8.88 -3.90 8.27
N TRP A 346 7.65 -3.41 8.16
CA TRP A 346 6.87 -2.87 9.27
C TRP A 346 5.58 -3.67 9.50
N PRO A 347 5.16 -3.89 10.76
CA PRO A 347 5.81 -3.48 12.02
C PRO A 347 7.11 -4.22 12.36
N PRO A 348 7.98 -3.68 13.24
CA PRO A 348 9.17 -4.39 13.67
C PRO A 348 8.79 -5.72 14.34
N GLY A 349 9.40 -6.83 13.92
CA GLY A 349 9.11 -8.12 14.50
C GLY A 349 9.67 -9.30 13.72
N THR A 350 9.09 -10.46 14.00
CA THR A 350 9.43 -11.72 13.33
C THR A 350 8.35 -12.10 12.33
N TYR A 351 8.81 -12.56 11.18
CA TYR A 351 8.02 -13.00 10.04
C TYR A 351 8.50 -14.36 9.58
N TYR A 352 7.59 -15.22 9.14
CA TYR A 352 7.90 -16.53 8.62
C TYR A 352 7.26 -16.69 7.25
N PHE A 353 7.99 -17.32 6.33
CA PHE A 353 7.60 -17.55 4.96
C PHE A 353 7.97 -18.97 4.55
N ASP A 354 7.07 -19.63 3.86
CA ASP A 354 7.22 -21.02 3.44
C ASP A 354 6.49 -21.25 2.12
N ASN A 355 6.78 -22.36 1.45
CA ASN A 355 6.09 -22.84 0.25
C ASN A 355 5.88 -21.76 -0.82
N VAL A 356 6.97 -21.05 -1.17
CA VAL A 356 6.98 -20.15 -2.32
C VAL A 356 6.84 -20.99 -3.60
N THR A 357 5.90 -20.64 -4.45
CA THR A 357 5.57 -21.39 -5.67
C THR A 357 5.46 -20.45 -6.86
N LEU A 358 5.83 -20.96 -8.02
CA LEU A 358 5.72 -20.34 -9.33
C LEU A 358 5.48 -21.44 -10.37
N LYS A 359 4.29 -21.46 -10.95
CA LYS A 359 3.92 -22.42 -12.00
C LYS A 359 3.30 -21.72 -13.18
N GLU A 360 3.50 -22.28 -14.37
CA GLU A 360 2.81 -21.79 -15.58
C GLU A 360 1.30 -22.03 -15.44
N VAL A 361 0.50 -21.05 -15.84
CA VAL A 361 -0.97 -21.19 -15.91
C VAL A 361 -1.32 -22.10 -17.08
N ALA A 362 -2.28 -23.00 -16.89
CA ALA A 362 -2.69 -23.92 -17.94
C ALA A 362 -3.23 -23.15 -19.18
N PRO A 363 -2.88 -23.56 -20.42
CA PRO A 363 -3.39 -22.92 -21.63
C PRO A 363 -4.92 -22.85 -21.66
N GLY A 364 -5.47 -21.70 -22.04
CA GLY A 364 -6.92 -21.48 -22.10
C GLY A 364 -7.61 -21.34 -20.75
N ALA A 365 -6.88 -21.35 -19.63
CA ALA A 365 -7.45 -21.04 -18.33
C ALA A 365 -8.01 -19.62 -18.32
N LYS A 366 -9.24 -19.47 -17.79
CA LYS A 366 -9.84 -18.15 -17.59
C LYS A 366 -9.11 -17.45 -16.46
N ILE A 367 -8.25 -16.50 -16.79
CA ILE A 367 -7.59 -15.63 -15.82
C ILE A 367 -8.66 -14.65 -15.29
N PRO A 368 -8.87 -14.56 -13.96
CA PRO A 368 -9.69 -13.52 -13.38
C PRO A 368 -9.15 -12.17 -13.88
N GLY A 369 -9.99 -11.39 -14.56
CA GLY A 369 -9.54 -10.14 -15.19
C GLY A 369 -8.79 -9.27 -14.18
N PRO A 370 -7.78 -8.49 -14.62
CA PRO A 370 -6.98 -7.70 -13.72
C PRO A 370 -7.89 -6.82 -12.86
N SER A 371 -7.86 -7.00 -11.54
CA SER A 371 -8.21 -5.92 -10.65
C SER A 371 -7.28 -4.79 -11.04
N ALA A 372 -7.83 -3.74 -11.65
CA ALA A 372 -7.07 -2.60 -12.13
C ALA A 372 -6.31 -1.95 -10.96
N ASN A 373 -5.12 -2.45 -10.67
CA ASN A 373 -4.10 -1.71 -9.93
C ASN A 373 -3.47 -0.76 -10.96
N LYS A 374 -4.24 0.27 -11.32
CA LYS A 374 -3.64 1.54 -11.70
C LYS A 374 -3.28 2.21 -10.38
N GLU A 375 -2.04 1.99 -9.93
CA GLU A 375 -1.40 2.93 -8.99
C GLU A 375 -1.13 4.26 -9.70
#